data_AF-A0A5K0VF35-F1
#
_entry.id   AF-A0A5K0VF35-F1
#
_cell.length_a   1.000
_cell.length_b   1.000
_cell.length_c   1.000
_cell.angle_alpha   90.00
_cell.angle_beta   90.00
_cell.angle_gamma   90.00
#
_symmetry.space_group_name_H-M   'P 1'
#
loop_
_entity.id
_entity.type
_entity.pdbx_description
1 polymer ?
#
loop_
_entity_poly.entity_id
_entity_poly.type
_entity_poly.pdbx_seq_one_letter_code
_entity_poly.pdbx_strand_id
1 'polypeptide(L)'
;VHQSSTHAASSLLVTALNEGRDVIMDGTLSWEPYVVQTIAMARNVHRRRYRMGVGYKVLDDGSVTENYWEEVEEDESTRTCMNNRKPYKIEFVGVVCDAHLAVVRGI
;
A
#
# COMPACT_ATOMS: atom_id res chain seq x y z
N VAL A 1 -4.43 9.85 14.66
CA VAL A 1 -5.09 8.93 13.70
C VAL A 1 -5.22 7.57 14.36
N HIS A 2 -6.41 6.97 14.41
CA HIS A 2 -6.61 5.67 15.05
C HIS A 2 -5.94 4.56 14.21
N GLN A 3 -5.09 3.73 14.82
CA GLN A 3 -4.40 2.61 14.15
C GLN A 3 -5.38 1.70 13.40
N SER A 4 -6.61 1.53 13.90
CA SER A 4 -7.66 0.76 13.26
C SER A 4 -8.06 1.32 11.88
N SER A 5 -8.14 2.64 11.73
CA SER A 5 -8.50 3.28 10.45
C SER A 5 -7.41 3.09 9.40
N THR A 6 -6.14 3.29 9.78
CA THR A 6 -5.00 3.05 8.90
C THR A 6 -4.94 1.59 8.48
N HIS A 7 -5.15 0.66 9.42
CA HIS A 7 -5.14 -0.76 9.13
C HIS A 7 -6.30 -1.16 8.19
N ALA A 8 -7.50 -0.61 8.39
CA ALA A 8 -8.64 -0.87 7.52
C ALA A 8 -8.40 -0.36 6.09
N ALA A 9 -7.86 0.86 5.95
CA ALA A 9 -7.52 1.43 4.64
C ALA A 9 -6.46 0.60 3.91
N SER A 10 -5.39 0.20 4.60
CA SER A 10 -4.34 -0.66 4.03
C SER A 10 -4.87 -2.03 3.61
N SER A 11 -5.78 -2.62 4.40
CA SER A 11 -6.43 -3.89 4.07
C SER A 11 -7.29 -3.79 2.80
N LEU A 12 -8.06 -2.71 2.68
CA LEU A 12 -8.84 -2.43 1.48
C LEU A 12 -7.96 -2.20 0.25
N LEU A 13 -6.84 -1.47 0.41
CA LEU A 13 -5.88 -1.21 -0.66
C LEU A 13 -5.31 -2.51 -1.24
N VAL A 14 -4.73 -3.37 -0.37
CA VAL A 14 -4.12 -4.61 -0.84
C VAL A 14 -5.16 -5.56 -1.44
N THR A 15 -6.37 -5.60 -0.88
CA THR A 15 -7.48 -6.40 -1.42
C THR A 15 -7.89 -5.92 -2.80
N ALA A 16 -8.06 -4.61 -2.98
CA ALA A 16 -8.43 -4.01 -4.27
C ALA A 16 -7.39 -4.28 -5.36
N LEU A 17 -6.11 -4.09 -5.03
CA LEU A 17 -5.00 -4.31 -5.96
C LEU A 17 -4.89 -5.78 -6.36
N ASN A 18 -4.99 -6.69 -5.37
CA ASN A 18 -5.03 -8.13 -5.57
C ASN A 18 -6.23 -8.56 -6.43
N GLU A 19 -7.35 -7.87 -6.35
CA GLU A 19 -8.52 -8.11 -7.20
C GLU A 19 -8.47 -7.41 -8.55
N GLY A 20 -7.40 -6.68 -8.87
CA GLY A 20 -7.23 -6.03 -10.17
C GLY A 20 -8.13 -4.82 -10.38
N ARG A 21 -8.63 -4.22 -9.29
CA ARG A 21 -9.51 -3.06 -9.35
C ARG A 21 -8.68 -1.79 -9.46
N ASP A 22 -9.19 -0.81 -10.20
CA ASP A 22 -8.61 0.53 -10.19
C ASP A 22 -8.79 1.16 -8.80
N VAL A 23 -7.74 1.82 -8.31
CA VAL A 23 -7.70 2.42 -6.98
C VAL A 23 -7.32 3.90 -7.09
N ILE A 24 -8.12 4.74 -6.44
CA ILE A 24 -7.74 6.11 -6.10
C ILE A 24 -7.44 6.12 -4.61
N MET A 25 -6.19 6.41 -4.27
CA MET A 25 -5.74 6.51 -2.89
C MET A 25 -5.45 7.97 -2.58
N ASP A 26 -6.16 8.52 -1.59
CA ASP A 26 -5.86 9.82 -1.00
C ASP A 26 -5.18 9.61 0.35
N GLY A 27 -4.05 10.27 0.55
CA GLY A 27 -3.27 10.14 1.77
C GLY A 27 -1.97 10.93 1.73
N THR A 28 -1.42 11.18 2.92
CA THR A 28 -0.14 11.84 3.09
C THR A 28 1.01 10.87 2.81
N LEU A 29 1.55 10.91 1.59
CA LEU A 29 2.64 10.04 1.14
C LEU A 29 4.04 10.57 1.51
N SER A 30 4.21 11.09 2.73
CA SER A 30 5.48 11.67 3.20
C SER A 30 6.47 10.63 3.75
N TRP A 31 6.05 9.38 3.88
CA TRP A 31 6.86 8.31 4.46
C TRP A 31 7.44 7.42 3.35
N GLU A 32 8.70 7.66 3.02
CA GLU A 32 9.38 7.07 1.85
C GLU A 32 9.30 5.53 1.80
N PRO A 33 9.64 4.77 2.88
CA PRO A 33 9.62 3.31 2.80
C PRO A 33 8.24 2.74 2.48
N TYR A 34 7.19 3.33 3.05
CA TYR A 34 5.81 2.93 2.77
C TYR A 34 5.46 3.15 1.29
N VAL A 35 5.82 4.31 0.73
CA VAL A 35 5.54 4.64 -0.68
C VAL A 35 6.27 3.69 -1.61
N VAL A 36 7.57 3.48 -1.38
CA VAL A 36 8.41 2.59 -2.19
C VAL A 36 7.87 1.15 -2.17
N GLN A 37 7.56 0.62 -0.99
CA GLN A 37 7.01 -0.74 -0.86
C GLN A 37 5.62 -0.84 -1.53
N THR A 38 4.78 0.19 -1.42
CA THR A 38 3.44 0.21 -2.06
C THR A 38 3.54 0.22 -3.58
N ILE A 39 4.47 0.99 -4.16
CA ILE A 39 4.73 0.97 -5.60
C ILE A 39 5.23 -0.40 -6.05
N ALA A 40 6.15 -1.01 -5.29
CA ALA A 40 6.67 -2.34 -5.60
C ALA A 40 5.56 -3.40 -5.60
N MET A 41 4.72 -3.41 -4.56
CA MET A 41 3.53 -4.26 -4.47
C MET A 41 2.61 -4.04 -5.69
N ALA A 42 2.19 -2.80 -5.95
CA ALA A 42 1.25 -2.49 -7.04
C ALA A 42 1.79 -2.90 -8.43
N ARG A 43 3.12 -2.79 -8.64
CA ARG A 43 3.77 -3.27 -9.87
C ARG A 43 3.76 -4.79 -9.98
N ASN A 44 3.88 -5.51 -8.88
CA ASN A 44 4.02 -6.97 -8.86
C ASN A 44 2.70 -7.73 -8.68
N VAL A 45 1.62 -7.06 -8.28
CA VAL A 45 0.35 -7.70 -7.92
C VAL A 45 -0.33 -8.46 -9.09
N HIS A 46 0.09 -8.18 -10.32
CA HIS A 46 -0.34 -8.93 -11.50
C HIS A 46 0.28 -10.34 -11.60
N ARG A 47 1.32 -10.64 -10.81
CA ARG A 47 2.04 -11.92 -10.77
C ARG A 47 1.94 -12.65 -9.43
N ARG A 48 1.75 -11.90 -8.34
CA ARG A 48 1.80 -12.40 -6.95
C ARG A 48 0.67 -11.76 -6.15
N ARG A 49 0.06 -12.48 -5.20
CA ARG A 49 -0.75 -11.84 -4.15
C ARG A 49 0.15 -11.26 -3.07
N TYR A 50 -0.36 -10.20 -2.48
CA TYR A 50 0.20 -9.62 -1.27
C TYR A 50 -0.81 -9.64 -0.12
N ARG A 51 -0.31 -9.54 1.10
CA ARG A 51 -1.09 -9.27 2.31
C ARG A 51 -0.44 -8.12 3.09
N MET A 52 -1.14 -7.62 4.09
CA MET A 52 -0.55 -6.66 5.02
C MET A 52 0.60 -7.30 5.78
N GLY A 53 1.74 -6.61 5.79
CA GLY A 53 2.86 -6.92 6.68
C GLY A 53 2.65 -6.33 8.07
N VAL A 54 3.66 -6.48 8.92
CA VAL A 54 3.67 -6.00 10.31
C VAL A 54 3.64 -4.47 10.45
N GLY A 55 3.87 -3.74 9.36
CA GLY A 55 3.99 -2.29 9.34
C GLY A 55 5.30 -1.82 9.96
N TYR A 56 5.25 -0.64 10.59
CA TYR A 56 6.35 -0.09 11.38
C TYR A 56 6.21 -0.55 12.83
N LYS A 57 7.20 -1.27 13.35
CA LYS A 57 7.23 -1.72 14.74
C LYS A 57 8.64 -1.58 15.32
N VAL A 58 8.73 -0.97 16.49
CA VAL A 58 9.95 -0.97 17.31
C VAL A 58 9.91 -2.22 18.20
N LEU A 59 10.96 -3.02 18.15
CA LEU A 59 11.13 -4.23 18.96
C LEU A 59 11.73 -3.89 20.33
N ASP A 60 11.61 -4.81 21.28
CA ASP A 60 12.03 -4.62 22.68
C ASP A 60 13.55 -4.40 22.81
N ASP A 61 14.34 -4.85 21.83
CA ASP A 61 15.79 -4.64 21.72
C ASP A 61 16.18 -3.29 21.10
N GLY A 62 15.18 -2.46 20.76
CA GLY A 62 15.37 -1.17 20.10
C GLY A 62 15.57 -1.24 18.59
N SER A 63 15.56 -2.44 17.99
CA SER A 63 15.58 -2.58 16.53
C SER A 63 14.24 -2.21 15.91
N VAL A 64 14.26 -1.76 14.65
CA VAL A 64 13.07 -1.33 13.93
C VAL A 64 12.80 -2.31 12.80
N THR A 65 11.60 -2.90 12.80
CA THR A 65 11.08 -3.67 11.68
C THR A 65 10.10 -2.81 10.90
N GLU A 66 10.31 -2.72 9.60
CA GLU A 66 9.48 -1.93 8.70
C GLU A 66 9.13 -2.74 7.45
N ASN A 67 7.97 -3.37 7.48
CA ASN A 67 7.46 -4.15 6.36
C ASN A 67 5.95 -4.00 6.25
N TYR A 68 5.50 -3.30 5.22
CA TYR A 68 4.08 -2.98 5.02
C TYR A 68 3.34 -4.02 4.18
N TRP A 69 4.04 -4.74 3.30
CA TRP A 69 3.43 -5.68 2.35
C TRP A 69 4.24 -6.98 2.26
N GLU A 70 3.57 -8.11 2.40
CA GLU A 70 4.18 -9.44 2.31
C GLU A 70 3.62 -10.21 1.14
N GLU A 71 4.50 -10.87 0.37
CA GLU A 71 4.08 -11.80 -0.67
C GLU A 71 3.43 -13.03 -0.06
N VAL A 72 2.34 -13.49 -0.67
CA VAL A 72 1.66 -14.73 -0.29
C VAL A 72 2.05 -15.80 -1.29
N GLU A 73 2.51 -16.96 -0.81
CA GLU A 73 2.71 -18.10 -1.68
C GLU A 73 1.37 -18.62 -2.19
N GLU A 74 1.23 -18.70 -3.50
CA GLU A 74 0.04 -19.21 -4.18
C GLU A 74 0.35 -20.48 -4.96
N ASP A 75 -0.66 -21.36 -5.01
CA ASP A 75 -0.68 -22.56 -5.81
C ASP A 75 -0.54 -22.24 -7.32
N GLU A 76 0.02 -23.20 -8.07
CA GLU A 76 0.28 -23.07 -9.52
C GLU A 76 -0.97 -22.77 -10.36
N SER A 77 -2.15 -23.23 -9.92
CA SER A 77 -3.43 -22.93 -10.58
C SER A 77 -3.81 -21.45 -10.50
N THR A 78 -3.57 -20.82 -9.35
CA THR A 78 -3.83 -19.39 -9.11
C THR A 78 -2.80 -18.51 -9.82
N ARG A 79 -1.53 -18.95 -9.90
CA ARG A 79 -0.50 -18.27 -10.71
C ARG A 79 -0.86 -18.22 -12.19
N THR A 80 -1.44 -19.30 -12.71
CA THR A 80 -1.83 -19.38 -14.12
C THR A 80 -2.96 -18.38 -14.45
N CYS A 81 -3.95 -18.19 -13.56
CA CYS A 81 -5.00 -17.21 -13.79
C CYS A 81 -4.50 -15.75 -13.66
N MET A 82 -3.45 -15.52 -12.88
CA MET A 82 -2.79 -14.22 -12.76
C MET A 82 -1.96 -13.81 -13.96
N ASN A 83 -1.32 -14.75 -14.63
CA ASN A 83 -0.45 -14.45 -15.78
C ASN A 83 -1.16 -13.72 -16.94
N ASN A 84 -2.49 -13.73 -16.99
CA ASN A 84 -3.29 -12.99 -17.97
C ASN A 84 -3.58 -11.52 -17.58
N ARG A 85 -3.19 -11.09 -16.37
CA ARG A 85 -3.44 -9.74 -15.87
C ARG A 85 -2.37 -8.78 -16.34
N LYS A 86 -2.79 -7.59 -16.74
CA LYS A 86 -1.87 -6.51 -17.12
C LYS A 86 -1.28 -5.84 -15.87
N PRO A 87 -0.03 -5.39 -15.91
CA PRO A 87 0.55 -4.60 -14.82
C PRO A 87 -0.19 -3.27 -14.68
N TYR A 88 -0.26 -2.74 -13.45
CA TYR A 88 -0.85 -1.44 -13.19
C TYR A 88 -0.03 -0.30 -13.78
N LYS A 89 -0.71 0.71 -14.30
CA LYS A 89 -0.15 2.05 -14.52
C LYS A 89 -0.36 2.86 -13.26
N ILE A 90 0.71 3.43 -12.71
CA ILE A 90 0.65 4.22 -11.47
C ILE A 90 0.85 5.69 -11.85
N GLU A 91 -0.07 6.54 -11.41
CA GLU A 91 -0.01 7.99 -11.59
C GLU A 91 -0.01 8.67 -10.22
N PHE A 92 0.94 9.59 -10.00
CA PHE A 92 1.03 10.36 -8.77
C PHE A 92 0.61 11.79 -9.03
N VAL A 93 -0.35 12.28 -8.24
CA VAL A 93 -0.80 13.67 -8.26
C VAL A 93 -0.47 14.29 -6.91
N GLY A 94 0.52 15.19 -6.90
CA GLY A 94 0.88 15.96 -5.71
C GLY A 94 0.14 17.29 -5.69
N VAL A 95 -0.58 17.57 -4.61
CA VAL A 95 -1.17 18.89 -4.36
C VAL A 95 -0.33 19.59 -3.30
N VAL A 96 0.23 20.76 -3.66
CA VAL A 96 0.95 21.62 -2.72
C VAL A 96 0.09 22.82 -2.37
N CYS A 97 0.04 23.18 -1.10
CA CYS A 97 -0.62 24.40 -0.63
C CYS A 97 0.19 25.05 0.48
N ASP A 98 0.02 26.35 0.68
CA ASP A 98 0.60 27.05 1.82
C ASP A 98 0.08 26.41 3.13
N ALA A 99 0.98 26.21 4.10
CA ALA A 99 0.64 25.61 5.38
C ALA A 99 -0.53 26.32 6.08
N HIS A 100 -0.63 27.65 5.95
CA HIS A 100 -1.73 28.43 6.52
C HIS A 100 -3.09 28.09 5.87
N LEU A 101 -3.09 27.73 4.58
CA LEU A 101 -4.31 27.32 3.87
C LEU A 101 -4.66 25.84 4.11
N ALA A 102 -3.67 24.99 4.38
CA ALA A 102 -3.86 23.57 4.64
C ALA A 102 -4.65 23.30 5.94
N VAL A 103 -4.33 24.03 7.02
CA VAL A 103 -4.88 23.81 8.36
C VAL A 103 -6.38 24.12 8.45
N VAL A 104 -6.86 25.13 7.73
CA VAL A 104 -8.28 25.57 7.77
C VAL A 104 -9.24 24.53 7.18
N ARG A 105 -8.74 23.59 6.37
CA ARG A 105 -9.55 22.52 5.75
C ARG A 105 -9.41 21.16 6.44
N GLY A 106 -8.64 21.07 7.53
CA GLY A 106 -8.25 19.82 8.18
C GLY A 106 -8.85 19.56 9.57
N ILE A 107 -9.75 20.42 10.06
CA ILE A 107 -10.57 20.20 11.27
C ILE A 107 -12.04 20.22 10.88
#